data_AF-A0A8S0ZSM3-F1
#
_entry.id   AF-A0A8S0ZSM3-F1
#
_cell.length_a   1.000
_cell.length_b   1.000
_cell.length_c   1.000
_cell.angle_alpha   90.00
_cell.angle_beta   90.00
_cell.angle_gamma   90.00
#
_symmetry.space_group_name_H-M   'P 1'
#
loop_
_entity.id
_entity.type
_entity.pdbx_description
1 polymer ?
#
loop_
_entity_poly.entity_id
_entity_poly.type
_entity_poly.pdbx_seq_one_letter_code
_entity_poly.pdbx_strand_id
1 'polypeptide(L)'
;MNEDSIEMIRETRRNILVLNRRKNRDEETDSRRSLRNVSPKKTHPDTIMNIANKLKTKSMMSVPELQILKNALIDDETYIQTVLNTNGALRGLVRELTGHEVRKQCAAAGCCCNLALGDARAGLAVSKSAGPYLVATLNNLTTELAVTSSWTLGNLAGSGTRACELLRSQGAVAKLVELLDCGNEEMRDAVLYALVRFAHQLKNNLR
;
A
#
# COMPACT_ATOMS: atom_id res chain seq x y z
N MET A 1 23.52 -12.82 13.72
CA MET A 1 22.33 -12.20 14.32
C MET A 1 21.24 -13.26 14.33
N ASN A 2 20.73 -13.59 15.52
CA ASN A 2 19.74 -14.65 15.70
C ASN A 2 18.34 -14.17 15.27
N GLU A 3 17.47 -15.11 14.92
CA GLU A 3 16.12 -14.87 14.39
C GLU A 3 15.24 -14.05 15.35
N ASP A 4 15.35 -14.32 16.66
CA ASP A 4 14.68 -13.56 17.72
C ASP A 4 15.14 -12.09 17.78
N SER A 5 16.42 -11.84 17.47
CA SER A 5 16.95 -10.48 17.41
C SER A 5 16.39 -9.71 16.21
N ILE A 6 16.10 -10.41 15.12
CA ILE A 6 15.51 -9.83 13.91
C ILE A 6 14.03 -9.54 14.13
N GLU A 7 13.31 -10.44 14.81
CA GLU A 7 11.89 -10.25 15.12
C GLU A 7 11.69 -9.09 16.11
N MET A 8 12.55 -8.97 17.13
CA MET A 8 12.56 -7.79 17.99
C MET A 8 12.82 -6.49 17.22
N ILE A 9 13.73 -6.48 16.25
CA ILE A 9 13.99 -5.29 15.43
C ILE A 9 12.76 -4.94 14.56
N ARG A 10 12.07 -5.95 14.01
CA ARG A 10 10.84 -5.76 13.23
C ARG A 10 9.72 -5.19 14.09
N GLU A 11 9.51 -5.78 15.27
CA GLU A 11 8.48 -5.36 16.21
C GLU A 11 8.77 -3.95 16.76
N THR A 12 10.03 -3.67 17.09
CA THR A 12 10.48 -2.35 17.52
C THR A 12 10.28 -1.31 16.40
N ARG A 13 10.65 -1.60 15.16
CA ARG A 13 10.39 -0.69 14.02
C ARG A 13 8.90 -0.49 13.74
N ARG A 14 8.09 -1.54 13.88
CA ARG A 14 6.63 -1.48 13.75
C ARG A 14 6.04 -0.56 14.82
N ASN A 15 6.48 -0.71 16.06
CA ASN A 15 6.06 0.12 17.19
C ASN A 15 6.53 1.57 17.04
N ILE A 16 7.77 1.81 16.58
CA ILE A 16 8.29 3.15 16.30
C ILE A 16 7.51 3.83 15.17
N LEU A 17 7.17 3.11 14.09
CA LEU A 17 6.34 3.65 13.01
C LEU A 17 4.93 3.98 13.49
N VAL A 18 4.34 3.13 14.34
CA VAL A 18 3.02 3.39 14.97
C VAL A 18 3.10 4.61 15.88
N LEU A 19 4.15 4.74 16.70
CA LEU A 19 4.37 5.85 17.61
C LEU A 19 4.66 7.16 16.86
N ASN A 20 5.52 7.16 15.85
CA ASN A 20 5.80 8.35 15.03
C ASN A 20 4.56 8.77 14.23
N ARG A 21 3.72 7.84 13.79
CA ARG A 21 2.43 8.18 13.16
C ARG A 21 1.40 8.67 14.18
N ARG A 22 1.40 8.18 15.42
CA ARG A 22 0.60 8.75 16.50
C ARG A 22 1.07 10.17 16.81
N LYS A 23 2.38 10.38 16.98
CA LYS A 23 2.97 11.69 17.23
C LYS A 23 2.73 12.67 16.08
N ASN A 24 2.95 12.27 14.83
CA ASN A 24 2.63 13.11 13.67
C ASN A 24 1.12 13.34 13.53
N ARG A 25 0.26 12.36 13.89
CA ARG A 25 -1.19 12.58 13.99
C ARG A 25 -1.51 13.54 15.13
N ASP A 26 -0.84 13.48 16.27
CA ASP A 26 -1.05 14.36 17.43
C ASP A 26 -0.61 15.79 17.12
N GLU A 27 0.50 15.96 16.39
CA GLU A 27 1.01 17.25 15.90
C GLU A 27 0.14 17.84 14.75
N GLU A 28 -0.33 16.98 13.83
CA GLU A 28 -1.24 17.38 12.74
C GLU A 28 -2.69 17.57 13.23
N THR A 29 -3.11 16.88 14.30
CA THR A 29 -4.40 17.09 14.97
C THR A 29 -4.41 18.31 15.87
N ASP A 30 -3.27 18.69 16.49
CA ASP A 30 -3.15 19.96 17.22
C ASP A 30 -3.32 21.17 16.27
N SER A 31 -2.79 21.06 15.05
CA SER A 31 -2.95 22.08 13.99
C SER A 31 -4.38 22.15 13.41
N ARG A 32 -5.18 21.08 13.55
CA ARG A 32 -6.57 20.99 13.06
C ARG A 32 -7.62 21.08 14.17
N ARG A 33 -7.23 21.45 15.41
CA ARG A 33 -8.10 21.59 16.60
C ARG A 33 -9.25 22.60 16.50
N SER A 34 -9.53 23.20 15.34
CA SER A 34 -10.73 24.05 15.23
C SER A 34 -12.01 23.29 14.89
N LEU A 35 -12.00 22.08 14.31
CA LEU A 35 -13.27 21.40 13.98
C LEU A 35 -13.24 19.87 14.12
N ARG A 36 -13.90 19.43 15.20
CA ARG A 36 -14.50 18.10 15.48
C ARG A 36 -13.61 17.02 16.13
N ASN A 37 -13.76 16.97 17.45
CA ASN A 37 -13.74 15.75 18.26
C ASN A 37 -14.54 14.61 17.60
N VAL A 38 -13.87 13.57 17.13
CA VAL A 38 -14.48 12.25 16.91
C VAL A 38 -13.53 11.21 17.47
N SER A 39 -13.91 10.59 18.58
CA SER A 39 -13.30 9.36 19.11
C SER A 39 -13.11 8.33 17.98
N PRO A 40 -12.09 7.45 18.00
CA PRO A 40 -11.87 6.50 16.91
C PRO A 40 -13.05 5.52 16.85
N LYS A 41 -14.02 5.79 15.97
CA LYS A 41 -15.06 4.81 15.64
C LYS A 41 -14.35 3.65 14.94
N LYS A 42 -14.22 2.51 15.62
CA LYS A 42 -13.88 1.25 14.96
C LYS A 42 -14.83 1.09 13.77
N THR A 43 -14.29 0.99 12.57
CA THR A 43 -15.11 0.77 11.38
C THR A 43 -15.83 -0.56 11.54
N HIS A 44 -17.15 -0.58 11.35
CA HIS A 44 -17.93 -1.81 11.47
C HIS A 44 -17.52 -2.82 10.37
N PRO A 45 -17.34 -4.11 10.71
CA PRO A 45 -16.99 -5.14 9.73
C PRO A 45 -17.94 -5.19 8.52
N ASP A 46 -19.24 -4.99 8.75
CA ASP A 46 -20.26 -4.96 7.69
C ASP A 46 -20.00 -3.86 6.66
N THR A 47 -19.49 -2.71 7.09
CA THR A 47 -19.12 -1.61 6.19
C THR A 47 -17.99 -2.03 5.26
N ILE A 48 -16.97 -2.71 5.78
CA ILE A 48 -15.83 -3.20 4.98
C ILE A 48 -16.28 -4.27 4.00
N MET A 49 -17.12 -5.20 4.47
CA MET A 49 -17.69 -6.24 3.61
C MET A 49 -18.57 -5.65 2.49
N ASN A 50 -19.37 -4.62 2.80
CA ASN A 50 -20.17 -3.90 1.80
C ASN A 50 -19.30 -3.19 0.77
N ILE A 51 -18.23 -2.52 1.20
CA ILE A 51 -17.27 -1.86 0.29
C ILE A 51 -16.56 -2.90 -0.59
N ALA A 52 -16.08 -4.01 -0.02
CA ALA A 52 -15.45 -5.10 -0.77
C ALA A 52 -16.43 -5.70 -1.80
N ASN A 53 -17.69 -5.90 -1.41
CA ASN A 53 -18.74 -6.34 -2.33
C ASN A 53 -19.05 -5.28 -3.40
N LYS A 54 -18.99 -3.99 -3.08
CA LYS A 54 -19.22 -2.93 -4.05
C LYS A 54 -18.12 -2.90 -5.11
N LEU A 55 -16.86 -3.11 -4.74
CA LEU A 55 -15.72 -3.22 -5.66
C LEU A 55 -15.92 -4.31 -6.72
N LYS A 56 -16.62 -5.41 -6.40
CA LYS A 56 -16.95 -6.48 -7.36
C LYS A 56 -17.86 -5.99 -8.49
N THR A 57 -18.73 -5.04 -8.19
CA THR A 57 -19.69 -4.48 -9.16
C THR A 57 -19.04 -3.37 -9.97
N LYS A 58 -19.58 -3.05 -11.15
CA LYS A 58 -19.20 -1.84 -11.91
C LYS A 58 -19.80 -0.54 -11.32
N SER A 59 -20.30 -0.59 -10.08
CA SER A 59 -20.88 0.59 -9.44
C SER A 59 -19.81 1.65 -9.16
N MET A 60 -20.23 2.91 -9.12
CA MET A 60 -19.35 4.02 -8.81
C MET A 60 -18.84 3.91 -7.37
N MET A 61 -17.54 3.70 -7.22
CA MET A 61 -16.85 3.86 -5.95
C MET A 61 -16.67 5.34 -5.66
N SER A 62 -16.89 5.76 -4.41
CA SER A 62 -16.57 7.10 -3.94
C SER A 62 -15.19 7.14 -3.29
N VAL A 63 -14.53 8.30 -3.32
CA VAL A 63 -13.23 8.48 -2.64
C VAL A 63 -13.33 8.17 -1.13
N PRO A 64 -14.37 8.61 -0.39
CA PRO A 64 -14.52 8.27 1.02
C PRO A 64 -14.60 6.75 1.29
N GLU A 65 -15.29 5.98 0.45
CA GLU A 65 -15.36 4.52 0.58
C GLU A 65 -13.98 3.87 0.44
N LEU A 66 -13.18 4.30 -0.54
CA LEU A 66 -11.80 3.82 -0.70
C LEU A 66 -10.92 4.23 0.48
N GLN A 67 -11.10 5.42 1.05
CA GLN A 67 -10.34 5.85 2.23
C GLN A 67 -10.73 5.06 3.50
N ILE A 68 -12.02 4.77 3.67
CA ILE A 68 -12.50 3.90 4.76
C ILE A 68 -11.85 2.52 4.63
N LEU A 69 -11.87 1.93 3.43
CA LEU A 69 -11.24 0.65 3.17
C LEU A 69 -9.73 0.71 3.45
N LYS A 70 -9.04 1.71 2.90
CA LYS A 70 -7.60 1.91 3.10
C LYS A 70 -7.23 1.92 4.58
N ASN A 71 -7.97 2.67 5.39
CA ASN A 71 -7.67 2.79 6.82
C ASN A 71 -7.95 1.48 7.56
N ALA A 72 -9.07 0.81 7.26
CA ALA A 72 -9.41 -0.47 7.87
C ALA A 72 -8.34 -1.54 7.61
N LEU A 73 -7.76 -1.58 6.42
CA LEU A 73 -6.70 -2.53 6.05
C LEU A 73 -5.42 -2.41 6.89
N ILE A 74 -5.19 -1.26 7.55
CA ILE A 74 -4.09 -1.09 8.51
C ILE A 74 -4.52 -1.49 9.92
N ASP A 75 -5.79 -1.25 10.26
CA ASP A 75 -6.29 -1.42 11.61
C ASP A 75 -6.42 -2.90 12.01
N ASP A 76 -6.79 -3.77 11.06
CA ASP A 76 -7.01 -5.21 11.34
C ASP A 76 -6.70 -6.08 10.10
N GLU A 77 -5.86 -7.10 10.27
CA GLU A 77 -5.46 -8.03 9.21
C GLU A 77 -6.65 -8.88 8.69
N THR A 78 -7.70 -9.07 9.49
CA THR A 78 -8.91 -9.77 9.04
C THR A 78 -9.60 -9.05 7.88
N TYR A 79 -9.46 -7.72 7.77
CA TYR A 79 -9.98 -6.96 6.65
C TYR A 79 -9.17 -7.17 5.37
N ILE A 80 -7.86 -7.43 5.47
CA ILE A 80 -7.05 -7.84 4.31
C ILE A 80 -7.62 -9.14 3.74
N GLN A 81 -7.85 -10.14 4.60
CA GLN A 81 -8.43 -11.42 4.18
C GLN A 81 -9.85 -11.25 3.62
N THR A 82 -10.66 -10.36 4.21
CA THR A 82 -12.01 -10.05 3.71
C THR A 82 -11.98 -9.55 2.27
N VAL A 83 -11.07 -8.61 1.96
CA VAL A 83 -10.93 -8.09 0.59
C VAL A 83 -10.39 -9.14 -0.36
N LEU A 84 -9.36 -9.90 0.04
CA LEU A 84 -8.73 -10.92 -0.82
C LEU A 84 -9.65 -12.10 -1.11
N ASN A 85 -10.50 -12.48 -0.15
CA ASN A 85 -11.49 -13.56 -0.32
C ASN A 85 -12.73 -13.09 -1.09
N THR A 86 -12.93 -11.79 -1.25
CA THR A 86 -14.02 -11.26 -2.06
C THR A 86 -13.63 -11.29 -3.54
N ASN A 87 -14.08 -12.33 -4.26
CA ASN A 87 -13.78 -12.49 -5.67
C ASN A 87 -14.17 -11.24 -6.48
N GLY A 88 -13.22 -10.71 -7.27
CA GLY A 88 -13.40 -9.49 -8.05
C GLY A 88 -13.08 -8.18 -7.32
N ALA A 89 -12.85 -8.17 -6.00
CA ALA A 89 -12.50 -6.94 -5.28
C ALA A 89 -11.15 -6.35 -5.72
N LEU A 90 -10.12 -7.18 -5.90
CA LEU A 90 -8.84 -6.73 -6.46
C LEU A 90 -8.98 -6.15 -7.87
N ARG A 91 -9.83 -6.77 -8.71
CA ARG A 91 -10.14 -6.23 -10.05
C ARG A 91 -10.84 -4.88 -9.95
N GLY A 92 -11.74 -4.71 -8.99
CA GLY A 92 -12.36 -3.42 -8.67
C GLY A 92 -11.35 -2.37 -8.25
N LEU A 93 -10.40 -2.71 -7.38
CA LEU A 93 -9.32 -1.79 -6.98
C LEU A 93 -8.45 -1.39 -8.17
N VAL A 94 -8.09 -2.34 -9.03
CA VAL A 94 -7.35 -2.04 -10.27
C VAL A 94 -8.14 -1.11 -11.17
N ARG A 95 -9.46 -1.30 -11.32
CA ARG A 95 -10.31 -0.38 -12.09
C ARG A 95 -10.25 1.05 -11.55
N GLU A 96 -10.31 1.23 -10.23
CA GLU A 96 -10.20 2.56 -9.62
C GLU A 96 -8.78 3.14 -9.76
N LEU A 97 -7.74 2.30 -9.69
CA LEU A 97 -6.34 2.66 -9.91
C LEU A 97 -6.07 3.13 -11.35
N THR A 98 -6.71 2.50 -12.34
CA THR A 98 -6.55 2.82 -13.76
C THR A 98 -7.61 3.80 -14.28
N GLY A 99 -8.44 4.37 -13.40
CA GLY A 99 -9.49 5.32 -13.77
C GLY A 99 -8.93 6.69 -14.18
N HIS A 100 -9.81 7.69 -14.26
CA HIS A 100 -9.43 9.05 -14.66
C HIS A 100 -9.39 10.06 -13.49
N GLU A 101 -9.89 9.69 -12.30
CA GLU A 101 -9.90 10.58 -11.13
C GLU A 101 -8.71 10.31 -10.21
N VAL A 102 -7.73 11.22 -10.21
CA VAL A 102 -6.48 11.10 -9.43
C VAL A 102 -6.72 10.73 -7.96
N ARG A 103 -7.70 11.35 -7.30
CA ARG A 103 -8.01 11.04 -5.89
C ARG A 103 -8.44 9.59 -5.67
N LYS A 104 -9.14 8.98 -6.63
CA LYS A 104 -9.50 7.55 -6.57
C LYS A 104 -8.30 6.68 -6.86
N GLN A 105 -7.46 7.07 -7.82
CA GLN A 105 -6.23 6.35 -8.13
C GLN A 105 -5.31 6.29 -6.91
N CYS A 106 -5.07 7.42 -6.23
CA CYS A 106 -4.27 7.48 -5.00
C CYS A 106 -4.90 6.64 -3.87
N ALA A 107 -6.21 6.71 -3.69
CA ALA A 107 -6.91 5.91 -2.67
C ALA A 107 -6.82 4.40 -2.96
N ALA A 108 -6.95 4.00 -4.23
CA ALA A 108 -6.86 2.61 -4.68
C ALA A 108 -5.42 2.07 -4.56
N ALA A 109 -4.41 2.87 -4.95
CA ALA A 109 -3.00 2.55 -4.73
C ALA A 109 -2.72 2.38 -3.23
N GLY A 110 -3.24 3.28 -2.39
CA GLY A 110 -3.15 3.17 -0.94
C GLY A 110 -3.80 1.90 -0.38
N CYS A 111 -4.94 1.48 -0.90
CA CYS A 111 -5.54 0.19 -0.55
C CYS A 111 -4.62 -0.97 -0.92
N CYS A 112 -4.03 -0.97 -2.12
CA CYS A 112 -3.06 -1.99 -2.55
C CYS A 112 -1.82 -2.01 -1.64
N CYS A 113 -1.33 -0.84 -1.24
CA CYS A 113 -0.20 -0.68 -0.32
C CYS A 113 -0.46 -1.34 1.04
N ASN A 114 -1.69 -1.21 1.54
CA ASN A 114 -2.07 -1.78 2.83
C ASN A 114 -2.44 -3.26 2.74
N LEU A 115 -3.01 -3.72 1.62
CA LEU A 115 -3.17 -5.16 1.36
C LEU A 115 -1.83 -5.90 1.35
N ALA A 116 -0.76 -5.23 0.92
CA ALA A 116 0.60 -5.77 0.94
C ALA A 116 1.18 -5.96 2.35
N LEU A 117 0.51 -5.47 3.41
CA LEU A 117 0.90 -5.69 4.80
C LEU A 117 0.51 -7.08 5.33
N GLY A 118 -0.32 -7.82 4.59
CA GLY A 118 -0.68 -9.19 4.91
C GLY A 118 0.47 -10.17 4.64
N ASP A 119 0.12 -11.45 4.61
CA ASP A 119 1.09 -12.52 4.35
C ASP A 119 1.66 -12.53 2.92
N ALA A 120 2.61 -13.44 2.66
CA ALA A 120 3.24 -13.57 1.35
C ALA A 120 2.21 -13.91 0.23
N ARG A 121 1.08 -14.54 0.57
CA ARG A 121 0.02 -14.86 -0.38
C ARG A 121 -0.75 -13.60 -0.77
N ALA A 122 -1.07 -12.74 0.21
CA ALA A 122 -1.69 -11.43 -0.01
C ALA A 122 -0.84 -10.57 -0.95
N GLY A 123 0.44 -10.39 -0.65
CA GLY A 123 1.32 -9.59 -1.49
C GLY A 123 1.51 -10.17 -2.89
N LEU A 124 1.57 -11.50 -3.05
CA LEU A 124 1.59 -12.13 -4.38
C LEU A 124 0.27 -11.93 -5.15
N ALA A 125 -0.89 -12.03 -4.50
CA ALA A 125 -2.19 -11.83 -5.13
C ALA A 125 -2.36 -10.39 -5.64
N VAL A 126 -1.95 -9.40 -4.83
CA VAL A 126 -1.96 -7.99 -5.22
C VAL A 126 -0.95 -7.74 -6.34
N SER A 127 0.27 -8.29 -6.27
CA SER A 127 1.29 -8.14 -7.32
C SER A 127 0.84 -8.69 -8.67
N LYS A 128 0.12 -9.83 -8.68
CA LYS A 128 -0.48 -10.39 -9.90
C LYS A 128 -1.57 -9.49 -10.48
N SER A 129 -2.35 -8.84 -9.63
CA SER A 129 -3.53 -8.08 -10.05
C SER A 129 -3.19 -6.64 -10.45
N ALA A 130 -2.41 -5.95 -9.61
CA ALA A 130 -2.15 -4.52 -9.69
C ALA A 130 -0.72 -4.17 -10.13
N GLY A 131 0.22 -5.11 -10.06
CA GLY A 131 1.65 -4.87 -10.28
C GLY A 131 1.96 -4.10 -11.58
N PRO A 132 1.52 -4.57 -12.77
CA PRO A 132 1.80 -3.87 -14.03
C PRO A 132 1.24 -2.44 -14.06
N TYR A 133 0.09 -2.21 -13.43
CA TYR A 133 -0.57 -0.91 -13.38
C TYR A 133 0.14 0.05 -12.42
N LEU A 134 0.62 -0.47 -11.28
CA LEU A 134 1.45 0.29 -10.33
C LEU A 134 2.82 0.67 -10.92
N VAL A 135 3.37 -0.15 -11.83
CA VAL A 135 4.57 0.23 -12.59
C VAL A 135 4.23 1.30 -13.62
N ALA A 136 3.09 1.18 -14.32
CA ALA A 136 2.65 2.15 -15.31
C ALA A 136 2.34 3.53 -14.70
N THR A 137 1.81 3.59 -13.47
CA THR A 137 1.50 4.87 -12.79
C THR A 137 2.76 5.69 -12.48
N LEU A 138 3.94 5.06 -12.41
CA LEU A 138 5.21 5.75 -12.27
C LEU A 138 5.58 6.60 -13.49
N ASN A 139 4.95 6.38 -14.65
CA ASN A 139 5.28 7.08 -15.89
C ASN A 139 4.53 8.38 -16.13
N ASN A 140 3.29 8.57 -15.64
CA ASN A 140 2.53 9.81 -15.88
C ASN A 140 1.14 9.85 -15.23
N LEU A 141 1.11 9.88 -13.90
CA LEU A 141 -0.09 10.21 -13.14
C LEU A 141 0.42 10.83 -11.84
N THR A 142 0.39 12.16 -11.70
CA THR A 142 0.76 13.02 -10.54
C THR A 142 1.88 12.57 -9.58
N THR A 143 2.67 13.50 -9.06
CA THR A 143 3.71 13.18 -8.06
C THR A 143 3.17 12.36 -6.88
N GLU A 144 1.96 12.68 -6.38
CA GLU A 144 1.30 11.94 -5.30
C GLU A 144 1.03 10.46 -5.64
N LEU A 145 0.51 10.17 -6.83
CA LEU A 145 0.23 8.79 -7.22
C LEU A 145 1.52 8.02 -7.49
N ALA A 146 2.52 8.65 -8.10
CA ALA A 146 3.83 8.04 -8.32
C ALA A 146 4.53 7.70 -7.00
N VAL A 147 4.48 8.60 -6.01
CA VAL A 147 4.97 8.37 -4.64
C VAL A 147 4.23 7.17 -4.03
N THR A 148 2.90 7.20 -4.02
CA THR A 148 2.08 6.12 -3.43
C THR A 148 2.33 4.78 -4.11
N SER A 149 2.50 4.77 -5.43
CA SER A 149 2.78 3.56 -6.22
C SER A 149 4.18 3.01 -5.91
N SER A 150 5.17 3.89 -5.73
CA SER A 150 6.52 3.51 -5.31
C SER A 150 6.52 2.84 -3.92
N TRP A 151 5.86 3.45 -2.94
CA TRP A 151 5.65 2.83 -1.61
C TRP A 151 4.96 1.45 -1.72
N THR A 152 3.93 1.36 -2.55
CA THR A 152 3.17 0.11 -2.78
C THR A 152 4.06 -0.98 -3.36
N LEU A 153 4.84 -0.68 -4.40
CA LEU A 153 5.79 -1.63 -5.00
C LEU A 153 6.83 -2.10 -4.00
N GLY A 154 7.33 -1.22 -3.13
CA GLY A 154 8.26 -1.59 -2.06
C GLY A 154 7.65 -2.56 -1.04
N ASN A 155 6.41 -2.31 -0.61
CA ASN A 155 5.71 -3.21 0.31
C ASN A 155 5.47 -4.58 -0.31
N LEU A 156 5.00 -4.62 -1.57
CA LEU A 156 4.75 -5.85 -2.30
C LEU A 156 6.04 -6.64 -2.56
N ALA A 157 7.12 -5.98 -2.99
CA ALA A 157 8.41 -6.65 -3.17
C ALA A 157 8.92 -7.25 -1.85
N GLY A 158 8.69 -6.54 -0.75
CA GLY A 158 9.08 -6.98 0.57
C GLY A 158 8.12 -7.95 1.26
N SER A 159 7.00 -8.34 0.63
CA SER A 159 6.07 -9.33 1.19
C SER A 159 6.54 -10.77 0.97
N GLY A 160 7.47 -11.00 0.03
CA GLY A 160 8.06 -12.30 -0.21
C GLY A 160 8.70 -12.44 -1.59
N THR A 161 9.52 -13.48 -1.75
CA THR A 161 10.35 -13.74 -2.94
C THR A 161 9.54 -13.77 -4.23
N ARG A 162 8.40 -14.48 -4.24
CA ARG A 162 7.57 -14.62 -5.45
C ARG A 162 6.99 -13.27 -5.92
N ALA A 163 6.58 -12.41 -4.99
CA ALA A 163 6.06 -11.08 -5.31
C ALA A 163 7.18 -10.18 -5.84
N CYS A 164 8.35 -10.20 -5.19
CA CYS A 164 9.54 -9.48 -5.64
C CYS A 164 9.96 -9.87 -7.07
N GLU A 165 10.10 -11.17 -7.35
CA GLU A 165 10.50 -11.65 -8.68
C GLU A 165 9.48 -11.29 -9.75
N LEU A 166 8.19 -11.41 -9.44
CA LEU A 166 7.12 -11.02 -10.35
C LEU A 166 7.19 -9.53 -10.68
N LEU A 167 7.26 -8.65 -9.68
CA LEU A 167 7.35 -7.21 -9.92
C LEU A 167 8.65 -6.81 -10.66
N ARG A 168 9.76 -7.49 -10.36
CA ARG A 168 11.01 -7.33 -11.11
C ARG A 168 10.82 -7.69 -12.58
N SER A 169 10.16 -8.81 -12.87
CA SER A 169 9.85 -9.24 -14.25
C SER A 169 8.88 -8.29 -14.97
N GLN A 170 8.05 -7.56 -14.21
CA GLN A 170 7.16 -6.51 -14.73
C GLN A 170 7.86 -5.17 -14.94
N GLY A 171 9.19 -5.08 -14.74
CA GLY A 171 9.97 -3.88 -15.00
C GLY A 171 10.01 -2.86 -13.85
N ALA A 172 9.50 -3.20 -12.67
CA ALA A 172 9.42 -2.26 -11.54
C ALA A 172 10.79 -1.69 -11.14
N VAL A 173 11.83 -2.53 -11.08
CA VAL A 173 13.18 -2.10 -10.67
C VAL A 173 13.78 -1.11 -11.66
N ALA A 174 13.70 -1.40 -12.96
CA ALA A 174 14.21 -0.50 -14.00
C ALA A 174 13.54 0.87 -13.91
N LYS A 175 12.21 0.89 -13.79
CA LYS A 175 11.43 2.12 -13.69
C LYS A 175 11.73 2.92 -12.42
N LEU A 176 11.93 2.24 -11.29
CA LEU A 176 12.31 2.91 -10.03
C LEU A 176 13.72 3.51 -10.11
N VAL A 177 14.68 2.83 -10.73
CA VAL A 177 16.05 3.36 -10.91
C VAL A 177 16.04 4.64 -11.74
N GLU A 178 15.25 4.71 -12.81
CA GLU A 178 15.09 5.94 -13.62
C GLU A 178 14.58 7.15 -12.81
N LEU A 179 13.88 6.90 -11.70
CA LEU A 179 13.27 7.95 -10.87
C LEU A 179 14.17 8.40 -9.70
N LEU A 180 15.37 7.83 -9.54
CA LEU A 180 16.30 8.24 -8.48
C LEU A 180 16.76 9.69 -8.63
N ASP A 181 16.95 10.14 -9.87
CA ASP A 181 17.40 11.49 -10.20
C ASP A 181 16.24 12.51 -10.20
N CYS A 182 15.06 12.14 -9.70
CA CYS A 182 13.96 13.10 -9.58
C CYS A 182 14.31 14.22 -8.58
N GLY A 183 13.90 15.45 -8.90
CA GLY A 183 14.12 16.63 -8.05
C GLY A 183 13.16 16.72 -6.85
N ASN A 184 12.29 15.74 -6.66
CA ASN A 184 11.31 15.72 -5.58
C ASN A 184 11.78 14.76 -4.47
N GLU A 185 11.97 15.28 -3.26
CA GLU A 185 12.51 14.52 -2.13
C GLU A 185 11.59 13.38 -1.68
N GLU A 186 10.28 13.62 -1.61
CA GLU A 186 9.30 12.60 -1.21
C GLU A 186 9.26 11.42 -2.20
N MET A 187 9.34 11.72 -3.49
CA MET A 187 9.44 10.71 -4.54
C MET A 187 10.74 9.92 -4.43
N ARG A 188 11.86 10.61 -4.19
CA ARG A 188 13.17 9.96 -4.00
C ARG A 188 13.14 9.00 -2.80
N ASP A 189 12.57 9.41 -1.67
CA ASP A 189 12.44 8.57 -0.48
C ASP A 189 11.61 7.31 -0.75
N ALA A 190 10.47 7.46 -1.45
CA ALA A 190 9.61 6.34 -1.82
C ALA A 190 10.32 5.36 -2.77
N VAL A 191 11.07 5.89 -3.74
CA VAL A 191 11.86 5.10 -4.71
C VAL A 191 12.99 4.35 -4.00
N LEU A 192 13.76 5.05 -3.16
CA LEU A 192 14.86 4.46 -2.39
C LEU A 192 14.35 3.35 -1.48
N TYR A 193 13.25 3.60 -0.77
CA TYR A 193 12.57 2.59 0.04
C TYR A 193 12.25 1.35 -0.79
N ALA A 194 11.60 1.50 -1.95
CA ALA A 194 11.23 0.38 -2.79
C ALA A 194 12.45 -0.41 -3.27
N LEU A 195 13.49 0.27 -3.76
CA LEU A 195 14.73 -0.37 -4.23
C LEU A 195 15.45 -1.14 -3.11
N VAL A 196 15.49 -0.61 -1.89
CA VAL A 196 16.04 -1.32 -0.73
C VAL A 196 15.25 -2.59 -0.43
N ARG A 197 13.91 -2.56 -0.54
CA ARG A 197 13.07 -3.76 -0.36
C ARG A 197 13.34 -4.81 -1.43
N PHE A 198 13.47 -4.41 -2.70
CA PHE A 198 13.88 -5.31 -3.79
C PHE A 198 15.26 -5.92 -3.52
N ALA A 199 16.26 -5.10 -3.21
CA ALA A 199 17.63 -5.55 -2.97
C ALA A 199 17.72 -6.56 -1.80
N HIS A 200 17.02 -6.27 -0.70
CA HIS A 200 16.96 -7.17 0.46
C HIS A 200 16.35 -8.53 0.08
N GLN A 201 15.23 -8.53 -0.65
CA GLN A 201 14.56 -9.77 -1.01
C GLN A 201 15.36 -10.59 -2.02
N LEU A 202 15.97 -9.95 -3.03
CA LEU A 202 16.80 -10.65 -4.02
C LEU A 202 18.08 -11.22 -3.40
N LYS A 203 18.70 -10.52 -2.44
CA LYS A 203 19.85 -11.04 -1.71
C LYS A 203 19.52 -12.31 -0.93
N ASN A 204 18.35 -12.37 -0.31
CA ASN A 204 17.92 -13.55 0.43
C ASN A 204 17.69 -14.78 -0.46
N ASN A 205 17.45 -14.59 -1.76
CA ASN A 205 17.29 -15.68 -2.73
C ASN A 205 18.63 -16.25 -3.25
N LEU A 206 19.74 -15.54 -3.02
CA LEU A 206 21.08 -15.95 -3.47
C LEU A 206 21.83 -16.80 -2.41
N ARG A 207 21.17 -17.10 -1.28
CA ARG A 207 21.67 -17.98 -0.21
C ARG A 207 20.90 -19.28 -0.24
#